data_AF-E3M9K2-F1
#
_entry.id   AF-E3M9K2-F1
#
_cell.length_a   1.000
_cell.length_b   1.000
_cell.length_c   1.000
_cell.angle_alpha   90.00
_cell.angle_beta   90.00
_cell.angle_gamma   90.00
#
_symmetry.space_group_name_H-M   'P 1'
#
loop_
_entity.id
_entity.type
_entity.pdbx_description
1 polymer ?
#
loop_
_entity_poly.entity_id
_entity_poly.type
_entity_poly.pdbx_seq_one_letter_code
_entity_poly.pdbx_strand_id
1 'polypeptide(L)'
;MLEQLELSRLQLACVCPEFRYTEKISPLNIDKLNINPTSFTINGTHYKLGVIRHYTGVPLPGWVQYRNAEGGSSYDVGKFEEPRFRGSQLQTKEEISEREMRHFECEQKLLKLTLMLGRLETGKKLRPAELKRKKKIEEELEIDWSRTHFYNEYSLNYLQLTITSKNGTKLIERMKYDRPIRESMDYFIKKFLLGDRSHLNVDTLQFDYLPEFGDFKFRAKHLKIGYVDRVKAQNSLDEIACPLESKEVRERQFFMDPRFEAYSPHPFWEL
;
A
#
# COMPACT_ATOMS: atom_id res chain seq x y z
N MET A 1 17.28 -6.94 -25.51
CA MET A 1 18.32 -5.90 -25.68
C MET A 1 17.73 -4.49 -25.57
N LEU A 2 16.68 -4.13 -26.33
CA LEU A 2 16.02 -2.82 -26.22
C LEU A 2 15.38 -2.53 -24.84
N GLU A 3 14.74 -3.50 -24.19
CA GLU A 3 14.12 -3.28 -22.86
C GLU A 3 15.13 -3.01 -21.73
N GLN A 4 16.33 -3.61 -21.78
CA GLN A 4 17.39 -3.35 -20.80
C GLN A 4 17.96 -1.94 -20.96
N LEU A 5 17.96 -1.40 -22.18
CA LEU A 5 18.34 -0.02 -22.45
C LEU A 5 17.34 0.96 -21.82
N GLU A 6 16.03 0.73 -21.98
CA GLU A 6 15.00 1.61 -21.41
C GLU A 6 15.00 1.65 -19.87
N LEU A 7 15.24 0.51 -19.23
CA LEU A 7 15.42 0.43 -17.77
C LEU A 7 16.69 1.16 -17.29
N SER A 8 17.80 0.98 -18.01
CA SER A 8 19.06 1.68 -17.72
C SER A 8 18.90 3.20 -17.89
N ARG A 9 18.08 3.64 -18.86
CA ARG A 9 17.80 5.06 -19.10
C ARG A 9 16.99 5.70 -17.97
N LEU A 10 15.98 5.00 -17.43
CA LEU A 10 15.24 5.49 -16.26
C LEU A 10 16.16 5.71 -15.05
N GLN A 11 17.04 4.73 -14.78
CA GLN A 11 18.02 4.84 -13.69
C GLN A 11 19.00 5.99 -13.92
N LEU A 12 19.54 6.12 -15.15
CA LEU A 12 20.48 7.19 -15.50
C LEU A 12 19.84 8.58 -15.47
N ALA A 13 18.61 8.74 -15.96
CA ALA A 13 17.90 10.01 -15.93
C ALA A 13 17.62 10.50 -14.51
N CYS A 14 17.47 9.58 -13.55
CA CYS A 14 17.29 9.93 -12.14
C CYS A 14 18.58 10.40 -11.46
N VAL A 15 19.73 9.89 -11.91
CA VAL A 15 21.04 10.16 -11.27
C VAL A 15 21.83 11.26 -11.99
N CYS A 16 21.62 11.43 -13.30
CA CYS A 16 22.30 12.40 -14.16
C CYS A 16 21.30 13.31 -14.90
N PRO A 17 21.06 14.53 -14.40
CA PRO A 17 20.22 15.53 -15.07
C PRO A 17 20.64 15.87 -16.50
N GLU A 18 21.92 15.71 -16.86
CA GLU A 18 22.43 15.98 -18.21
C GLU A 18 21.92 14.98 -19.26
N PHE A 19 21.53 13.77 -18.83
CA PHE A 19 20.93 12.77 -19.71
C PHE A 19 19.51 13.15 -20.18
N ARG A 20 18.90 14.19 -19.61
CA ARG A 20 17.57 14.72 -19.99
C ARG A 20 17.47 15.09 -21.48
N TYR A 21 18.58 15.51 -22.11
CA TYR A 21 18.57 15.85 -23.53
C TYR A 21 18.32 14.62 -24.42
N THR A 22 18.82 13.46 -24.01
CA THR A 22 18.62 12.19 -24.75
C THR A 22 17.17 11.70 -24.68
N GLU A 23 16.42 12.02 -23.62
CA GLU A 23 15.00 11.70 -23.52
C GLU A 23 14.13 12.56 -24.45
N LYS A 24 14.55 13.81 -24.74
CA LYS A 24 13.85 14.65 -25.72
C LYS A 24 14.05 14.15 -27.15
N ILE A 25 15.24 13.63 -27.46
CA ILE A 25 15.59 13.12 -28.80
C ILE A 25 15.00 11.73 -29.04
N SER A 26 14.99 10.88 -28.02
CA SER A 26 14.43 9.53 -28.08
C SER A 26 13.53 9.32 -26.86
N PRO A 27 12.21 9.55 -26.96
CA PRO A 27 11.31 9.35 -25.83
C PRO A 27 11.36 7.89 -25.34
N LEU A 28 11.28 7.70 -24.03
CA LEU A 28 11.12 6.39 -23.40
C LEU A 28 9.79 5.77 -23.85
N ASN A 29 9.84 4.57 -24.46
CA ASN A 29 8.65 3.82 -24.83
C ASN A 29 8.52 2.60 -23.91
N ILE A 30 7.38 2.50 -23.23
CA ILE A 30 7.07 1.40 -22.32
C ILE A 30 6.00 0.53 -22.97
N ASP A 31 6.20 -0.78 -23.02
CA ASP A 31 5.20 -1.70 -23.57
C ASP A 31 4.08 -1.93 -22.56
N LYS A 32 4.43 -2.17 -21.29
CA LYS A 32 3.48 -2.44 -20.22
C LYS A 32 3.85 -1.71 -18.95
N LEU A 33 2.95 -0.85 -18.48
CA LEU A 33 3.04 -0.18 -17.19
C LEU A 33 1.84 -0.56 -16.32
N ASN A 34 2.10 -1.11 -15.13
CA ASN A 34 1.07 -1.31 -14.12
C ASN A 34 1.44 -0.54 -12.84
N ILE A 35 0.58 0.37 -12.38
CA ILE A 35 0.76 1.14 -11.15
C ILE A 35 -0.18 0.62 -10.06
N ASN A 36 0.40 0.24 -8.92
CA ASN A 36 -0.27 -0.25 -7.71
C ASN A 36 0.07 0.66 -6.51
N PRO A 37 -0.62 0.54 -5.36
CA PRO A 37 -0.45 1.47 -4.24
C PRO A 37 0.96 1.54 -3.65
N THR A 38 1.72 0.44 -3.74
CA THR A 38 3.07 0.31 -3.15
C THR A 38 4.05 -0.36 -4.09
N SER A 39 3.68 -0.49 -5.36
CA SER A 39 4.56 -1.06 -6.38
C SER A 39 4.17 -0.59 -7.78
N PHE A 40 5.08 -0.66 -8.74
CA PHE A 40 4.72 -0.63 -10.15
C PHE A 40 5.56 -1.63 -10.93
N THR A 41 5.09 -1.97 -12.13
CA THR A 41 5.80 -2.89 -13.03
C THR A 41 5.97 -2.23 -14.38
N ILE A 42 7.20 -2.20 -14.89
CA ILE A 42 7.54 -1.70 -16.23
C ILE A 42 8.11 -2.87 -17.01
N ASN A 43 7.45 -3.24 -18.11
CA ASN A 43 7.87 -4.33 -18.99
C ASN A 43 8.35 -5.53 -18.16
N GLY A 44 7.52 -6.05 -17.25
CA GLY A 44 7.85 -7.20 -16.39
C GLY A 44 8.94 -7.01 -15.32
N THR A 45 9.56 -5.84 -15.20
CA THR A 45 10.42 -5.49 -14.05
C THR A 45 9.57 -4.90 -12.94
N HIS A 46 9.59 -5.53 -11.77
CA HIS A 46 8.76 -5.20 -10.63
C HIS A 46 9.50 -4.31 -9.64
N TYR A 47 8.93 -3.15 -9.32
CA TYR A 47 9.44 -2.18 -8.37
C TYR A 47 8.51 -2.17 -7.16
N LYS A 48 8.94 -2.75 -6.05
CA LYS A 48 8.16 -2.82 -4.80
C LYS A 48 8.77 -1.90 -3.75
N LEU A 49 7.96 -1.02 -3.17
CA LEU A 49 8.31 -0.25 -1.99
C LEU A 49 7.61 -0.88 -0.78
N GLY A 50 8.36 -1.21 0.26
CA GLY A 50 7.82 -1.79 1.50
C GLY A 50 8.47 -1.20 2.74
N VAL A 51 7.78 -1.26 3.88
CA VAL A 51 8.38 -0.91 5.18
C VAL A 51 8.99 -2.15 5.81
N ILE A 52 10.28 -2.11 6.07
CA ILE A 52 11.01 -3.14 6.81
C ILE A 52 11.19 -2.71 8.27
N ARG A 53 11.20 -3.69 9.17
CA ARG A 53 11.38 -3.47 10.61
C ARG A 53 12.69 -4.07 11.07
N HIS A 54 13.48 -3.31 11.80
CA HIS A 54 14.70 -3.75 12.45
C HIS A 54 14.56 -3.58 13.95
N TYR A 55 14.88 -4.61 14.72
CA TYR A 55 14.79 -4.56 16.18
C TYR A 55 16.19 -4.52 16.76
N THR A 56 16.46 -3.50 17.57
CA THR A 56 17.76 -3.36 18.25
C THR A 56 17.75 -4.12 19.57
N GLY A 57 18.84 -4.82 19.89
CA GLY A 57 18.99 -5.53 21.18
C GLY A 57 18.20 -6.83 21.33
N VAL A 58 17.38 -7.23 20.35
CA VAL A 58 16.64 -8.50 20.36
C VAL A 58 16.70 -9.21 19.00
N PRO A 59 16.66 -10.56 18.96
CA PRO A 59 16.54 -11.29 17.70
C PRO A 59 15.29 -10.87 16.91
N LEU A 60 15.42 -10.65 15.60
CA LEU A 60 14.26 -10.35 14.75
C LEU A 60 13.27 -11.52 14.81
N PRO A 61 11.98 -11.27 15.09
CA PRO A 61 10.96 -12.31 14.98
C PRO A 61 10.95 -12.92 13.58
N GLY A 62 10.78 -14.23 13.45
CA GLY A 62 10.86 -14.93 12.15
C GLY A 62 9.90 -14.38 11.08
N TRP A 63 8.73 -13.87 11.47
CA TRP A 63 7.79 -13.24 10.54
C TRP A 63 8.32 -11.89 10.02
N VAL A 64 9.05 -11.13 10.84
CA VAL A 64 9.71 -9.89 10.42
C VAL A 64 10.83 -10.22 9.44
N GLN A 65 11.61 -11.26 9.73
CA GLN A 65 12.67 -11.72 8.82
C GLN A 65 12.09 -12.09 7.45
N TYR A 66 11.02 -12.89 7.45
CA TYR A 66 10.30 -13.28 6.24
C TYR A 66 9.77 -12.06 5.47
N ARG A 67 9.03 -11.17 6.13
CA ARG A 67 8.48 -9.96 5.50
C ARG A 67 9.57 -9.04 4.96
N ASN A 68 10.66 -8.83 5.71
CA ASN A 68 11.80 -8.04 5.24
C ASN A 68 12.47 -8.66 4.01
N ALA A 69 12.58 -9.99 3.95
CA ALA A 69 13.11 -10.71 2.79
C ALA A 69 12.18 -10.63 1.57
N GLU A 70 10.86 -10.51 1.78
CA GLU A 70 9.86 -10.29 0.72
C GLU A 70 9.78 -8.84 0.22
N GLY A 71 10.61 -7.93 0.74
CA GLY A 71 10.58 -6.52 0.33
C GLY A 71 9.89 -5.58 1.33
N GLY A 72 9.44 -6.09 2.47
CA GLY A 72 8.75 -5.31 3.51
C GLY A 72 7.22 -5.32 3.41
N SER A 73 6.58 -4.74 4.42
CA SER A 73 5.13 -4.55 4.50
C SER A 73 4.65 -3.50 3.50
N SER A 74 3.53 -3.76 2.82
CA SER A 74 2.91 -2.85 1.84
C SER A 74 1.98 -1.80 2.48
N TYR A 75 2.16 -1.54 3.77
CA TYR A 75 1.34 -0.63 4.57
C TYR A 75 2.22 0.00 5.65
N ASP A 76 1.73 1.10 6.22
CA ASP A 76 2.43 1.83 7.26
C ASP A 76 2.42 1.09 8.60
N VAL A 77 3.52 1.22 9.33
CA VAL A 77 3.79 0.49 10.57
C VAL A 77 4.47 1.41 11.57
N GLY A 78 4.29 1.17 12.87
CA GLY A 78 4.90 2.02 13.90
C GLY A 78 4.38 3.46 13.81
N LYS A 79 5.27 4.44 13.58
CA LYS A 79 4.92 5.87 13.71
C LYS A 79 3.88 6.41 12.72
N PHE A 80 3.66 5.76 11.58
CA PHE A 80 2.64 6.16 10.59
C PHE A 80 1.47 5.17 10.52
N GLU A 81 1.43 4.21 11.43
CA GLU A 81 0.34 3.25 11.51
C GLU A 81 -0.97 3.97 11.90
N GLU A 82 -1.95 3.95 11.00
CA GLU A 82 -3.24 4.57 11.25
C GLU A 82 -4.00 3.83 12.38
N PRO A 83 -4.59 4.54 13.37
CA PRO A 83 -5.30 3.90 14.49
C PRO A 83 -6.45 2.98 14.09
N ARG A 84 -7.04 3.19 12.90
CA ARG A 84 -8.14 2.39 12.35
C ARG A 84 -7.69 1.04 11.78
N PHE A 85 -6.41 0.90 11.45
CA PHE A 85 -5.83 -0.35 10.93
C PHE A 85 -5.48 -1.38 12.00
N ARG A 86 -5.56 -1.03 13.29
CA ARG A 86 -5.53 -2.01 14.40
C ARG A 86 -6.72 -2.97 14.41
N GLY A 87 -7.74 -2.72 13.58
CA GLY A 87 -9.06 -3.35 13.68
C GLY A 87 -9.65 -3.93 12.39
N SER A 88 -9.11 -3.64 11.21
CA SER A 88 -9.77 -4.09 9.98
C SER A 88 -8.81 -4.24 8.82
N GLN A 89 -8.41 -5.46 8.52
CA GLN A 89 -8.24 -5.87 7.12
C GLN A 89 -8.45 -7.39 7.00
N LEU A 90 -9.66 -7.73 6.56
CA LEU A 90 -9.98 -9.00 5.90
C LEU A 90 -9.14 -9.08 4.61
N GLN A 91 -8.02 -9.78 4.67
CA GLN A 91 -7.41 -10.42 3.50
C GLN A 91 -7.98 -11.85 3.41
N THR A 92 -8.14 -12.38 2.20
CA THR A 92 -8.71 -13.72 1.97
C THR A 92 -7.97 -14.81 2.75
N LYS A 93 -8.73 -15.74 3.31
CA LYS A 93 -8.29 -16.77 4.28
C LYS A 93 -7.19 -17.71 3.76
N GLU A 94 -6.95 -17.71 2.45
CA GLU A 94 -6.03 -18.63 1.77
C GLU A 94 -4.55 -18.21 1.81
N GLU A 95 -4.21 -16.98 2.23
CA GLU A 95 -2.83 -16.46 2.20
C GLU A 95 -2.22 -16.14 3.58
N ILE A 96 -2.96 -16.34 4.67
CA ILE A 96 -2.55 -15.95 6.03
C ILE A 96 -2.15 -17.19 6.83
N SER A 97 -0.91 -17.26 7.29
CA SER A 97 -0.44 -18.32 8.19
C SER A 97 -1.16 -18.25 9.55
N GLU A 98 -1.34 -19.37 10.25
CA GLU A 98 -1.95 -19.40 11.60
C GLU A 98 -1.30 -18.42 12.59
N ARG A 99 -0.03 -18.04 12.35
CA ARG A 99 0.70 -17.09 13.19
C ARG A 99 0.30 -15.64 12.93
N GLU A 100 -0.02 -15.29 11.69
CA GLU A 100 -0.56 -13.99 11.33
C GLU A 100 -2.00 -13.85 11.78
N MET A 101 -2.75 -14.96 11.75
CA MET A 101 -4.08 -15.04 12.37
C MET A 101 -4.00 -14.75 13.88
N ARG A 102 -3.03 -15.33 14.59
CA ARG A 102 -2.79 -15.04 16.02
C ARG A 102 -2.39 -13.59 16.31
N HIS A 103 -1.61 -12.96 15.43
CA HIS A 103 -1.21 -11.55 15.60
C HIS A 103 -2.39 -10.60 15.35
N PHE A 104 -3.15 -10.84 14.28
CA PHE A 104 -4.40 -10.16 14.01
C PHE A 104 -5.38 -10.34 15.19
N GLU A 105 -5.52 -11.55 15.72
CA GLU A 105 -6.35 -11.84 16.90
C GLU A 105 -5.89 -11.05 18.14
N CYS A 106 -4.57 -10.92 18.38
CA CYS A 106 -4.04 -10.10 19.46
C CYS A 106 -4.37 -8.61 19.27
N GLU A 107 -4.25 -8.06 18.06
CA GLU A 107 -4.59 -6.66 17.76
C GLU A 107 -6.10 -6.40 17.86
N GLN A 108 -6.93 -7.31 17.35
CA GLN A 108 -8.39 -7.27 17.50
C GLN A 108 -8.82 -7.34 18.97
N LYS A 109 -8.14 -8.19 19.75
CA LYS A 109 -8.39 -8.34 21.18
C LYS A 109 -8.05 -7.05 21.92
N LEU A 110 -6.90 -6.43 21.62
CA LEU A 110 -6.51 -5.15 22.21
C LEU A 110 -7.56 -4.07 21.91
N LEU A 111 -7.99 -3.94 20.65
CA LEU A 111 -9.02 -2.98 20.25
C LEU A 111 -10.36 -3.21 20.97
N LYS A 112 -10.79 -4.47 21.08
CA LYS A 112 -12.03 -4.83 21.80
C LYS A 112 -11.96 -4.45 23.27
N LEU A 113 -10.84 -4.72 23.95
CA LEU A 113 -10.64 -4.35 25.35
C LEU A 113 -10.65 -2.83 25.55
N THR A 114 -9.99 -2.07 24.66
CA THR A 114 -10.03 -0.60 24.67
C THR A 114 -11.44 -0.04 24.51
N LEU A 115 -12.24 -0.58 23.58
CA LEU A 115 -13.64 -0.16 23.38
C LEU A 115 -14.53 -0.51 24.58
N MET A 116 -14.29 -1.65 25.23
CA MET A 116 -15.00 -2.05 26.44
C MET A 116 -14.70 -1.12 27.62
N LEU A 117 -13.44 -0.66 27.78
CA LEU A 117 -13.08 0.36 28.77
C LEU A 117 -13.76 1.69 28.50
N GLY A 118 -13.71 2.19 27.26
CA GLY A 118 -14.36 3.45 26.89
C GLY A 118 -15.87 3.47 27.18
N ARG A 119 -16.56 2.33 27.05
CA ARG A 119 -17.99 2.18 27.42
C ARG A 119 -18.24 2.26 28.93
N LEU A 120 -17.28 1.85 29.74
CA LEU A 120 -17.35 1.91 31.21
C LEU A 120 -16.94 3.28 31.76
N GLU A 121 -16.21 4.08 30.98
CA GLU A 121 -15.69 5.39 31.40
C GLU A 121 -16.63 6.58 31.12
N THR A 122 -17.75 6.34 30.44
CA THR A 122 -18.75 7.39 30.14
C THR A 122 -19.55 7.78 31.38
N GLY A 123 -18.97 8.66 32.21
CA GLY A 123 -19.65 9.61 33.11
C GLY A 123 -20.62 9.06 34.18
N LYS A 124 -20.73 7.74 34.37
CA LYS A 124 -21.65 7.12 35.34
C LYS A 124 -20.88 6.56 36.54
N LYS A 125 -21.45 6.69 37.75
CA LYS A 125 -20.98 5.97 38.95
C LYS A 125 -21.12 4.46 38.71
N LEU A 126 -20.00 3.77 38.58
CA LEU A 126 -19.95 2.33 38.34
C LEU A 126 -20.37 1.57 39.60
N ARG A 127 -21.17 0.51 39.42
CA ARG A 127 -21.48 -0.43 40.50
C ARG A 127 -20.24 -1.26 40.85
N PRO A 128 -20.14 -1.85 42.05
CA PRO A 128 -18.97 -2.64 42.46
C PRO A 128 -18.58 -3.76 41.49
N ALA A 129 -19.56 -4.42 40.86
CA ALA A 129 -19.32 -5.45 39.85
C ALA A 129 -18.72 -4.90 38.54
N GLU A 130 -19.12 -3.70 38.13
CA GLU A 130 -18.60 -3.03 36.93
C GLU A 130 -17.19 -2.49 37.18
N LEU A 131 -16.89 -2.04 38.39
CA LEU A 131 -15.55 -1.66 38.82
C LEU A 131 -14.59 -2.86 38.81
N LYS A 132 -15.03 -4.03 39.29
CA LYS A 132 -14.26 -5.27 39.24
C LYS A 132 -14.01 -5.72 37.79
N ARG A 133 -15.01 -5.57 36.92
CA ARG A 133 -14.88 -5.85 35.48
C ARG A 133 -13.92 -4.88 34.79
N LYS A 134 -13.98 -3.60 35.13
CA LYS A 134 -13.06 -2.57 34.62
C LYS A 134 -11.61 -2.92 34.96
N LYS A 135 -11.30 -3.19 36.23
CA LYS A 135 -9.94 -3.60 36.66
C LYS A 135 -9.40 -4.81 35.92
N LYS A 136 -10.23 -5.84 35.72
CA LYS A 136 -9.83 -7.04 34.97
C LYS A 136 -9.50 -6.72 33.50
N ILE A 137 -10.27 -5.83 32.88
CA ILE A 137 -10.01 -5.41 31.49
C ILE A 137 -8.74 -4.54 31.44
N GLU A 138 -8.51 -3.67 32.42
CA GLU A 138 -7.28 -2.86 32.53
C GLU A 138 -6.04 -3.75 32.70
N GLU A 139 -6.07 -4.74 33.59
CA GLU A 139 -4.97 -5.72 33.78
C GLU A 139 -4.68 -6.51 32.50
N GLU A 140 -5.73 -6.96 31.80
CA GLU A 140 -5.58 -7.70 30.54
C GLU A 140 -5.06 -6.81 29.41
N LEU A 141 -5.49 -5.54 29.37
CA LEU A 141 -4.98 -4.52 28.47
C LEU A 141 -3.49 -4.26 28.75
N GLU A 142 -3.09 -4.16 30.02
CA GLU A 142 -1.71 -3.88 30.42
C GLU A 142 -0.76 -5.04 30.05
N ILE A 143 -1.20 -6.28 30.16
CA ILE A 143 -0.44 -7.47 29.71
C ILE A 143 -0.25 -7.46 28.19
N ASP A 144 -1.33 -7.29 27.43
CA ASP A 144 -1.26 -7.29 25.96
C ASP A 144 -0.58 -6.01 25.42
N TRP A 145 -0.73 -4.87 26.11
CA TRP A 145 -0.02 -3.63 25.81
C TRP A 145 1.47 -3.77 26.08
N SER A 146 1.90 -4.32 27.21
CA SER A 146 3.32 -4.58 27.52
C SER A 146 3.97 -5.51 26.50
N ARG A 147 3.23 -6.50 26.03
CA ARG A 147 3.65 -7.39 24.92
C ARG A 147 3.79 -6.66 23.59
N THR A 148 3.06 -5.57 23.36
CA THR A 148 3.07 -4.79 22.11
C THR A 148 4.06 -3.62 22.17
N HIS A 149 4.17 -2.93 23.32
CA HIS A 149 5.05 -1.78 23.57
C HIS A 149 6.53 -2.15 23.55
N PHE A 150 6.89 -3.33 24.09
CA PHE A 150 8.26 -3.84 24.04
C PHE A 150 8.80 -3.98 22.61
N TYR A 151 7.95 -4.18 21.61
CA TYR A 151 8.38 -4.25 20.21
C TYR A 151 8.48 -2.88 19.55
N ASN A 152 7.65 -1.90 19.94
CA ASN A 152 7.65 -0.59 19.28
C ASN A 152 8.85 0.29 19.67
N GLU A 153 9.28 0.27 20.94
CA GLU A 153 10.37 1.12 21.45
C GLU A 153 11.75 0.74 20.87
N TYR A 154 11.94 -0.51 20.45
CA TYR A 154 13.18 -1.01 19.87
C TYR A 154 13.14 -1.16 18.34
N SER A 155 12.01 -0.81 17.71
CA SER A 155 11.83 -0.95 16.26
C SER A 155 12.30 0.29 15.50
N LEU A 156 13.32 0.11 14.68
CA LEU A 156 13.71 1.04 13.63
C LEU A 156 13.06 0.60 12.31
N ASN A 157 12.33 1.51 11.70
CA ASN A 157 11.62 1.25 10.45
C ASN A 157 12.34 1.94 9.28
N TYR A 158 12.47 1.24 8.16
CA TYR A 158 13.06 1.78 6.93
C TYR A 158 12.15 1.47 5.75
N LEU A 159 12.19 2.31 4.73
CA LEU A 159 11.64 1.94 3.42
C LEU A 159 12.67 1.07 2.71
N GLN A 160 12.19 0.02 2.04
CA GLN A 160 12.98 -0.83 1.17
C GLN A 160 12.38 -0.81 -0.23
N LEU A 161 13.14 -0.31 -1.20
CA LEU A 161 12.85 -0.48 -2.61
C LEU A 161 13.49 -1.80 -3.08
N THR A 162 12.66 -2.70 -3.59
CA THR A 162 13.08 -3.98 -4.15
C THR A 162 12.74 -3.98 -5.64
N ILE A 163 13.77 -3.99 -6.49
CA ILE A 163 13.63 -4.04 -7.94
C ILE A 163 13.93 -5.47 -8.39
N THR A 164 12.92 -6.17 -8.91
CA THR A 164 13.05 -7.54 -9.41
C THR A 164 12.89 -7.51 -10.92
N SER A 165 13.98 -7.75 -11.64
CA SER A 165 13.96 -7.86 -13.10
C SER A 165 13.24 -9.12 -13.58
N LYS A 166 12.89 -9.17 -14.87
CA LYS A 166 12.24 -10.35 -15.48
C LYS A 166 12.96 -11.67 -15.23
N ASN A 167 14.30 -11.65 -15.14
CA ASN A 167 15.09 -12.85 -14.93
C ASN A 167 15.27 -13.23 -13.45
N GLY A 168 14.61 -12.50 -12.54
CA GLY A 168 14.67 -12.73 -11.09
C GLY A 168 15.82 -12.04 -10.36
N THR A 169 16.70 -11.32 -11.07
CA THR A 169 17.75 -10.51 -10.40
C THR A 169 17.11 -9.43 -9.55
N LYS A 170 17.52 -9.35 -8.28
CA LYS A 170 17.02 -8.40 -7.29
C LYS A 170 18.06 -7.34 -6.96
N LEU A 171 17.66 -6.07 -7.05
CA LEU A 171 18.36 -4.94 -6.46
C LEU A 171 17.56 -4.44 -5.25
N ILE A 172 18.25 -4.17 -4.15
CA ILE A 172 17.63 -3.72 -2.90
C ILE A 172 18.29 -2.40 -2.49
N GLU A 173 17.47 -1.38 -2.32
CA GLU A 173 17.87 -0.10 -1.73
C GLU A 173 17.02 0.20 -0.49
N ARG A 174 17.62 0.84 0.51
CA ARG A 174 16.95 1.18 1.76
C ARG A 174 17.08 2.66 2.03
N MET A 175 15.99 3.29 2.45
CA MET A 175 15.99 4.70 2.84
C MET A 175 15.23 4.96 4.15
N LYS A 176 15.43 6.16 4.67
CA LYS A 176 14.76 6.64 5.88
C LYS A 176 13.25 6.61 5.68
N TYR A 177 12.54 6.00 6.63
CA TYR A 177 11.08 6.03 6.68
C TYR A 177 10.64 7.31 7.40
N ASP A 178 10.53 8.41 6.67
CA ASP A 178 10.24 9.75 7.21
C ASP A 178 8.82 10.26 6.92
N ARG A 179 8.06 9.53 6.10
CA ARG A 179 6.65 9.77 5.74
C ARG A 179 5.92 8.45 5.45
N PRO A 180 4.57 8.46 5.37
CA PRO A 180 3.78 7.29 5.01
C PRO A 180 4.23 6.60 3.70
N ILE A 181 4.02 5.29 3.59
CA ILE A 181 4.49 4.49 2.46
C ILE A 181 3.83 4.92 1.15
N ARG A 182 2.54 5.29 1.18
CA ARG A 182 1.83 5.77 -0.02
C ARG A 182 2.38 7.09 -0.51
N GLU A 183 2.60 8.05 0.39
CA GLU A 183 3.24 9.33 0.04
C GLU A 183 4.66 9.12 -0.51
N SER A 184 5.39 8.16 0.07
CA SER A 184 6.72 7.79 -0.41
C SER A 184 6.66 7.18 -1.82
N MET A 185 5.65 6.35 -2.08
CA MET A 185 5.41 5.74 -3.38
C MET A 185 5.02 6.78 -4.44
N ASP A 186 4.14 7.72 -4.09
CA ASP A 186 3.76 8.83 -4.97
C ASP A 186 4.98 9.69 -5.33
N TYR A 187 5.80 10.02 -4.33
CA TYR A 187 7.05 10.72 -4.54
C TYR A 187 7.99 9.94 -5.46
N PHE A 188 8.13 8.63 -5.24
CA PHE A 188 8.97 7.77 -6.05
C PHE A 188 8.48 7.70 -7.50
N ILE A 189 7.19 7.47 -7.74
CA ILE A 189 6.58 7.49 -9.09
C ILE A 189 6.85 8.85 -9.74
N LYS A 190 6.55 9.95 -9.04
CA LYS A 190 6.73 11.30 -9.57
C LYS A 190 8.17 11.58 -9.97
N LYS A 191 9.14 11.20 -9.14
CA LYS A 191 10.57 11.47 -9.40
C LYS A 191 11.19 10.51 -10.40
N PHE A 192 10.93 9.21 -10.25
CA PHE A 192 11.58 8.16 -11.02
C PHE A 192 10.87 7.90 -12.36
N LEU A 193 9.57 7.61 -12.31
CA LEU A 193 8.81 7.20 -13.48
C LEU A 193 8.41 8.41 -14.34
N LEU A 194 7.91 9.49 -13.73
CA LEU A 194 7.44 10.66 -14.47
C LEU A 194 8.59 11.63 -14.75
N GLY A 195 9.39 11.94 -13.73
CA GLY A 195 10.52 12.87 -13.85
C GLY A 195 10.06 14.27 -14.27
N ASP A 196 10.85 14.94 -15.11
CA ASP A 196 10.53 16.26 -15.68
C ASP A 196 9.82 16.14 -17.06
N ARG A 197 9.27 14.97 -17.38
CA ARG A 197 8.64 14.70 -18.68
C ARG A 197 7.26 15.38 -18.72
N SER A 198 6.83 15.79 -19.91
CA SER A 198 5.46 16.29 -20.11
C SER A 198 4.45 15.16 -20.33
N HIS A 199 4.93 14.03 -20.84
CA HIS A 199 4.14 12.83 -21.08
C HIS A 199 5.01 11.57 -21.04
N LEU A 200 4.35 10.41 -21.01
CA LEU A 200 4.98 9.10 -21.14
C LEU A 200 4.25 8.27 -22.19
N ASN A 201 5.00 7.72 -23.16
CA ASN A 201 4.46 6.81 -24.15
C ASN A 201 4.41 5.40 -23.56
N VAL A 202 3.21 4.83 -23.50
CA VAL A 202 2.96 3.51 -22.92
C VAL A 202 2.03 2.74 -23.85
N ASP A 203 2.39 1.57 -24.35
CA ASP A 203 1.45 0.79 -25.18
C ASP A 203 0.23 0.34 -24.35
N THR A 204 0.47 -0.36 -23.26
CA THR A 204 -0.57 -0.82 -22.33
C THR A 204 -0.37 -0.24 -20.92
N LEU A 205 -1.33 0.57 -20.47
CA LEU A 205 -1.35 1.21 -19.15
C LEU A 205 -2.42 0.58 -18.26
N GLN A 206 -2.04 0.18 -17.05
CA GLN A 206 -2.93 -0.33 -16.02
C GLN A 206 -2.85 0.50 -14.73
N PHE A 207 -4.02 0.89 -14.22
CA PHE A 207 -4.16 1.54 -12.93
C PHE A 207 -4.94 0.67 -11.94
N ASP A 208 -4.23 0.08 -10.99
CA ASP A 208 -4.81 -0.44 -9.73
C ASP A 208 -4.65 0.58 -8.58
N TYR A 209 -3.94 1.67 -8.86
CA TYR A 209 -3.78 2.85 -8.02
C TYR A 209 -3.59 4.09 -8.90
N LEU A 210 -4.12 5.24 -8.47
CA LEU A 210 -3.96 6.52 -9.13
C LEU A 210 -3.23 7.51 -8.20
N PRO A 211 -1.90 7.69 -8.35
CA PRO A 211 -1.20 8.77 -7.67
C PRO A 211 -1.63 10.13 -8.24
N GLU A 212 -1.29 11.20 -7.54
CA GLU A 212 -1.53 12.56 -8.04
C GLU A 212 -0.55 12.92 -9.16
N PHE A 213 -1.05 12.88 -10.40
CA PHE A 213 -0.26 13.19 -11.60
C PHE A 213 -0.15 14.69 -11.90
N GLY A 214 -0.98 15.53 -11.28
CA GLY A 214 -1.11 16.94 -11.67
C GLY A 214 -1.50 17.06 -13.16
N ASP A 215 -0.76 17.86 -13.91
CA ASP A 215 -1.00 18.08 -15.35
C ASP A 215 -0.35 17.01 -16.25
N PHE A 216 0.38 16.04 -15.67
CA PHE A 216 1.06 15.01 -16.44
C PHE A 216 0.07 14.11 -17.19
N LYS A 217 0.38 13.79 -18.46
CA LYS A 217 -0.44 12.92 -19.29
C LYS A 217 0.27 11.67 -19.79
N PHE A 218 -0.42 10.54 -19.81
CA PHE A 218 0.04 9.33 -20.49
C PHE A 218 -0.49 9.30 -21.92
N ARG A 219 0.38 8.90 -22.86
CA ARG A 219 -0.01 8.55 -24.22
C ARG A 219 -0.10 7.04 -24.29
N ALA A 220 -1.31 6.53 -24.16
CA ALA A 220 -1.56 5.10 -24.11
C ALA A 220 -2.55 4.62 -25.17
N LYS A 221 -2.28 3.44 -25.74
CA LYS A 221 -3.16 2.80 -26.72
C LYS A 221 -4.18 1.92 -26.03
N HIS A 222 -3.77 1.21 -24.98
CA HIS A 222 -4.62 0.30 -24.24
C HIS A 222 -4.68 0.71 -22.77
N LEU A 223 -5.88 0.98 -22.25
CA LEU A 223 -6.11 1.34 -20.85
C LEU A 223 -6.83 0.23 -20.11
N LYS A 224 -6.27 -0.22 -18.97
CA LYS A 224 -6.93 -1.12 -18.02
C LYS A 224 -7.16 -0.40 -16.70
N ILE A 225 -8.43 -0.26 -16.31
CA ILE A 225 -8.81 0.43 -15.07
C ILE A 225 -9.21 -0.62 -14.04
N GLY A 226 -8.45 -0.72 -12.95
CA GLY A 226 -8.77 -1.52 -11.77
C GLY A 226 -9.82 -0.83 -10.87
N TYR A 227 -9.67 -0.99 -9.56
CA TYR A 227 -10.59 -0.42 -8.57
C TYR A 227 -10.27 1.04 -8.21
N VAL A 228 -10.13 1.88 -9.23
CA VAL A 228 -9.80 3.30 -9.10
C VAL A 228 -10.88 4.18 -9.73
N ASP A 229 -10.81 5.50 -9.51
CA ASP A 229 -11.70 6.47 -10.13
C ASP A 229 -11.52 6.45 -11.66
N ARG A 230 -12.56 6.00 -12.36
CA ARG A 230 -12.56 5.82 -13.82
C ARG A 230 -12.36 7.15 -14.55
N VAL A 231 -12.96 8.23 -14.06
CA VAL A 231 -12.89 9.55 -14.68
C VAL A 231 -11.49 10.11 -14.51
N LYS A 232 -10.90 10.01 -13.31
CA LYS A 232 -9.51 10.44 -13.08
C LYS A 232 -8.51 9.63 -13.89
N ALA A 233 -8.70 8.30 -14.00
CA ALA A 233 -7.84 7.45 -14.83
C ALA A 233 -7.87 7.89 -16.29
N GLN A 234 -9.05 8.15 -16.86
CA GLN A 234 -9.16 8.63 -18.25
C GLN A 234 -8.59 10.03 -18.43
N ASN A 235 -8.89 10.94 -17.50
CA ASN A 235 -8.36 12.30 -17.54
C ASN A 235 -6.83 12.36 -17.43
N SER A 236 -6.17 11.27 -17.00
CA SER A 236 -4.71 11.18 -17.01
C SER A 236 -4.11 10.90 -18.40
N LEU A 237 -4.94 10.70 -19.44
CA LEU A 237 -4.49 10.42 -20.80
C LEU A 237 -4.44 11.68 -21.69
N ASP A 238 -3.53 11.67 -22.67
CA ASP A 238 -3.48 12.59 -23.80
C ASP A 238 -4.16 11.95 -25.02
N GLU A 239 -5.50 11.85 -24.97
CA GLU A 239 -6.31 11.21 -26.02
C GLU A 239 -6.31 12.00 -27.34
N ILE A 240 -5.93 13.28 -27.33
CA ILE A 240 -5.81 14.10 -28.54
C ILE A 240 -4.58 13.68 -29.33
N ALA A 241 -3.43 13.55 -28.68
CA ALA A 241 -2.19 13.14 -29.34
C ALA A 241 -2.10 11.62 -29.55
N CYS A 242 -2.75 10.82 -28.70
CA CYS A 242 -2.74 9.37 -28.76
C CYS A 242 -4.13 8.80 -28.40
N PRO A 243 -5.04 8.68 -29.38
CA PRO A 243 -6.37 8.11 -29.15
C PRO A 243 -6.28 6.67 -28.64
N LEU A 244 -7.15 6.32 -27.69
CA LEU A 244 -7.24 4.96 -27.17
C LEU A 244 -7.72 3.98 -28.25
N GLU A 245 -7.02 2.88 -28.39
CA GLU A 245 -7.40 1.73 -29.20
C GLU A 245 -8.29 0.76 -28.42
N SER A 246 -8.06 0.60 -27.10
CA SER A 246 -8.91 -0.21 -26.24
C SER A 246 -8.98 0.28 -24.80
N LYS A 247 -10.11 -0.03 -24.14
CA LYS A 247 -10.35 0.26 -22.73
C LYS A 247 -11.03 -0.92 -22.06
N GLU A 248 -10.41 -1.42 -21.00
CA GLU A 248 -10.94 -2.45 -20.12
C GLU A 248 -11.18 -1.86 -18.72
N VAL A 249 -12.30 -2.19 -18.10
CA VAL A 249 -12.63 -1.75 -16.75
C VAL A 249 -12.99 -2.97 -15.92
N ARG A 250 -12.26 -3.17 -14.82
CA ARG A 250 -12.56 -4.26 -13.89
C ARG A 250 -13.86 -3.93 -13.15
N GLU A 251 -14.89 -4.73 -13.39
CA GLU A 251 -16.14 -4.60 -12.65
C GLU A 251 -15.97 -5.18 -11.24
N ARG A 252 -16.60 -4.54 -10.24
CA ARG A 252 -16.78 -5.16 -8.93
C ARG A 252 -17.78 -6.29 -9.11
N GLN A 253 -17.33 -7.53 -9.11
CA GLN A 253 -18.22 -8.65 -8.79
C GLN A 253 -18.55 -8.52 -7.30
N PHE A 254 -19.72 -7.96 -6.99
CA PHE A 254 -20.30 -8.10 -5.67
C PHE A 254 -20.66 -9.57 -5.50
N PHE A 255 -19.79 -10.36 -4.87
CA PHE A 255 -20.24 -11.59 -4.23
C PHE A 255 -21.08 -11.14 -3.02
N MET A 256 -22.37 -10.94 -3.24
CA MET A 256 -23.34 -11.04 -2.15
C MET A 256 -23.22 -12.47 -1.63
N ASP A 257 -22.63 -12.64 -0.44
CA ASP A 257 -22.78 -13.89 0.30
C ASP A 257 -24.29 -14.06 0.55
N PRO A 258 -24.94 -15.15 0.05
CA PRO A 258 -26.38 -15.37 0.22
C PRO A 258 -26.83 -15.41 1.70
N ARG A 259 -25.89 -15.47 2.64
CA ARG A 259 -26.18 -15.49 4.08
C ARG A 259 -26.40 -14.10 4.70
N PHE A 260 -26.29 -13.02 3.94
CA PHE A 260 -26.54 -11.64 4.42
C PHE A 260 -27.89 -11.05 4.01
N GLU A 261 -28.82 -11.84 3.45
CA GLU A 261 -30.19 -11.42 3.14
C GLU A 261 -31.09 -11.14 4.36
N ALA A 262 -30.60 -11.31 5.60
CA ALA A 262 -31.43 -11.20 6.81
C ALA A 262 -31.51 -9.81 7.46
N TYR A 263 -30.89 -8.77 6.90
CA TYR A 263 -31.02 -7.41 7.44
C TYR A 263 -31.22 -6.37 6.34
N SER A 264 -32.45 -6.31 5.82
CA SER A 264 -32.98 -5.11 5.18
C SER A 264 -33.19 -4.03 6.24
N PRO A 265 -32.54 -2.85 6.17
CA PRO A 265 -33.07 -1.67 6.81
C PRO A 265 -34.21 -1.14 5.92
N HIS A 266 -35.42 -1.03 6.50
CA HIS A 266 -36.52 -0.29 5.88
C HIS A 266 -36.05 1.10 5.40
N PRO A 267 -36.52 1.57 4.23
CA PRO A 267 -36.15 2.87 3.71
C PRO A 267 -36.79 3.97 4.56
N PHE A 268 -35.97 4.74 5.27
CA PHE A 268 -36.37 6.01 5.87
C PHE A 268 -36.15 7.12 4.84
N TRP A 269 -37.14 7.36 3.98
CA TRP A 269 -37.38 8.64 3.30
C TRP A 269 -38.85 8.70 2.85
N GLU A 270 -39.73 9.19 3.70
CA GLU A 270 -40.91 9.96 3.30
C GLU A 270 -41.06 11.14 4.26
N LEU A 271 -41.24 12.33 3.64
CA LEU A 271 -41.41 13.70 4.17
C LEU A 271 -40.15 14.52 4.43
#